data_AF-A0A142YFM0-F1
#
_entry.id   AF-A0A142YFM0-F1
#
_cell.length_a   1.000
_cell.length_b   1.000
_cell.length_c   1.000
_cell.angle_alpha   90.00
_cell.angle_beta   90.00
_cell.angle_gamma   90.00
#
_symmetry.space_group_name_H-M   'P 1'
#
loop_
_entity.id
_entity.type
_entity.pdbx_description
1 polymer ?
#
loop_
_entity_poly.entity_id
_entity_poly.type
_entity_poly.pdbx_seq_one_letter_code
_entity_poly.pdbx_strand_id
1 'polypeptide(L)'
;MIQFLEGGTDAAALLLFDPEALPDDFDDRTRDDPSGAIEEAVGLGRAFLLTTDGDGDFALGVCVGEGPPEELEAFLRPIGEVDRFPVVGGSLQFAGVEYAFRRDDAALAKHPHMGGSADVPPGVYRLRVHEADYPESFLEERMRGRSSAAGLRLLSLMNRRLLPLGSLGAIVGVVSLLFLGWRDWRATALPVCLAMVLPAVLVSRLRTYREARDAGREIARELPDYWAVLEPVEPA
;
A
#
# COMPACT_ATOMS: atom_id res chain seq x y z
N MET A 1 17.19 9.73 8.37
CA MET A 1 15.84 10.30 8.21
C MET A 1 14.91 9.20 7.71
N ILE A 2 13.67 9.11 8.22
CA ILE A 2 12.66 8.15 7.75
C ILE A 2 11.50 8.90 7.09
N GLN A 3 11.12 8.48 5.89
CA GLN A 3 9.95 8.97 5.14
C GLN A 3 9.07 7.78 4.74
N PHE A 4 7.75 7.98 4.64
CA PHE A 4 6.81 6.92 4.27
C PHE A 4 6.14 7.28 2.94
N LEU A 5 6.16 6.33 2.01
CA LEU A 5 5.54 6.43 0.69
C LEU A 5 4.41 5.41 0.57
N GLU A 6 3.38 5.78 -0.17
CA GLU A 6 2.31 4.88 -0.61
C GLU A 6 2.49 4.68 -2.13
N GLY A 7 2.29 3.46 -2.61
CA GLY A 7 2.36 3.12 -4.03
C GLY A 7 1.43 1.95 -4.34
N GLY A 8 0.96 1.86 -5.58
CA GLY A 8 0.00 0.83 -5.98
C GLY A 8 0.38 0.21 -7.31
N THR A 9 -0.05 -1.03 -7.55
CA THR A 9 0.19 -1.73 -8.81
C THR A 9 -1.01 -2.57 -9.24
N ASP A 10 -1.28 -2.57 -10.55
CA ASP A 10 -2.19 -3.46 -11.30
C ASP A 10 -1.41 -4.57 -12.06
N ALA A 11 -0.09 -4.64 -11.88
CA ALA A 11 0.81 -5.54 -12.58
C ALA A 11 1.62 -6.44 -11.63
N ALA A 12 1.23 -6.51 -10.36
CA ALA A 12 1.94 -7.21 -9.29
C ALA A 12 3.45 -6.85 -9.20
N ALA A 13 3.80 -5.60 -9.51
CA ALA A 13 5.17 -5.13 -9.39
C ALA A 13 5.27 -3.62 -9.14
N LEU A 14 6.18 -3.23 -8.25
CA LEU A 14 6.48 -1.84 -7.92
C LEU A 14 7.92 -1.52 -8.33
N LEU A 15 8.17 -0.24 -8.60
CA LEU A 15 9.48 0.28 -8.96
C LEU A 15 9.88 1.38 -7.98
N LEU A 16 11.11 1.29 -7.47
CA LEU A 16 11.77 2.34 -6.72
C LEU A 16 12.85 2.98 -7.61
N PHE A 17 12.73 4.27 -7.92
CA PHE A 17 13.61 4.93 -8.89
C PHE A 17 13.67 6.44 -8.67
N ASP A 18 14.74 7.09 -9.15
CA ASP A 18 14.77 8.54 -9.34
C ASP A 18 14.55 8.82 -10.84
N PRO A 19 13.52 9.60 -11.23
CA PRO A 19 13.25 9.88 -12.64
C PRO A 19 14.47 10.42 -13.39
N GLU A 20 15.28 11.28 -12.76
CA GLU A 20 16.47 11.85 -13.39
C GLU A 20 17.63 10.85 -13.56
N ALA A 21 17.60 9.72 -12.84
CA ALA A 21 18.57 8.65 -13.01
C ALA A 21 18.28 7.76 -14.23
N LEU A 22 17.03 7.71 -14.71
CA LEU A 22 16.63 6.87 -15.83
C LEU A 22 17.22 7.36 -17.17
N PRO A 23 17.33 6.51 -18.22
CA PRO A 23 17.77 6.92 -19.57
C PRO A 23 16.91 8.01 -20.22
N ASP A 24 17.47 8.84 -21.12
CA ASP A 24 16.76 10.03 -21.69
C ASP A 24 15.57 9.66 -22.56
N ASP A 25 15.62 8.47 -23.13
CA ASP A 25 14.64 7.84 -23.99
C ASP A 25 13.73 6.86 -23.22
N PHE A 26 13.80 6.82 -21.88
CA PHE A 26 13.04 5.87 -21.07
C PHE A 26 11.54 5.92 -21.40
N ASP A 27 10.92 7.10 -21.42
CA ASP A 27 9.47 7.24 -21.69
C ASP A 27 9.07 6.78 -23.11
N ASP A 28 9.95 6.93 -24.10
CA ASP A 28 9.72 6.42 -25.46
C ASP A 28 9.84 4.89 -25.47
N ARG A 29 10.88 4.35 -24.83
CA ARG A 29 11.13 2.91 -24.76
C ARG A 29 10.06 2.16 -23.99
N THR A 30 9.56 2.72 -22.89
CA THR A 30 8.51 2.08 -22.09
C THR A 30 7.19 2.01 -22.85
N ARG A 31 6.96 2.87 -23.86
CA ARG A 31 5.79 2.77 -24.75
C ARG A 31 5.87 1.61 -25.74
N ASP A 32 7.09 1.28 -26.20
CA ASP A 32 7.33 0.26 -27.20
C ASP A 32 7.60 -1.13 -26.58
N ASP A 33 8.44 -1.18 -25.54
CA ASP A 33 8.84 -2.36 -24.79
C ASP A 33 9.01 -2.03 -23.29
N PRO A 34 7.89 -1.99 -22.53
CA PRO A 34 7.91 -1.66 -21.11
C PRO A 34 8.84 -2.56 -20.30
N SER A 35 8.78 -3.87 -20.51
CA SER A 35 9.57 -4.85 -19.76
C SER A 35 11.05 -4.68 -20.04
N GLY A 36 11.46 -4.56 -21.30
CA GLY A 36 12.87 -4.36 -21.65
C GLY A 36 13.45 -3.04 -21.13
N ALA A 37 12.66 -1.96 -21.13
CA ALA A 37 13.09 -0.67 -20.57
C ALA A 37 13.31 -0.74 -19.05
N ILE A 38 12.40 -1.41 -18.32
CA ILE A 38 12.51 -1.61 -16.87
C ILE A 38 13.68 -2.53 -16.53
N GLU A 39 13.82 -3.66 -17.21
CA GLU A 39 14.92 -4.62 -16.99
C GLU A 39 16.29 -3.95 -17.20
N GLU A 40 16.43 -3.10 -18.22
CA GLU A 40 17.66 -2.33 -18.42
C GLU A 40 17.91 -1.34 -17.29
N ALA A 41 16.90 -0.57 -16.87
CA ALA A 41 17.05 0.39 -15.78
C ALA A 41 17.46 -0.30 -14.46
N VAL A 42 16.89 -1.47 -14.18
CA VAL A 42 17.25 -2.32 -13.04
C VAL A 42 18.67 -2.87 -13.19
N GLY A 43 19.02 -3.38 -14.38
CA GLY A 43 20.37 -3.89 -14.67
C GLY A 43 21.47 -2.83 -14.56
N LEU A 44 21.14 -1.56 -14.81
CA LEU A 44 22.02 -0.42 -14.61
C LEU A 44 22.04 0.11 -13.16
N GLY A 45 21.26 -0.48 -12.25
CA GLY A 45 21.13 -0.06 -10.86
C GLY A 45 20.41 1.29 -10.68
N ARG A 46 19.70 1.78 -11.71
CA ARG A 46 18.98 3.07 -11.71
C ARG A 46 17.53 2.95 -11.24
N ALA A 47 17.05 1.71 -11.13
CA ALA A 47 15.77 1.37 -10.56
C ALA A 47 15.89 0.08 -9.76
N PHE A 48 14.98 -0.14 -8.83
CA PHE A 48 14.84 -1.39 -8.10
C PHE A 48 13.42 -1.92 -8.29
N LEU A 49 13.31 -3.13 -8.83
CA LEU A 49 12.03 -3.79 -9.08
C LEU A 49 11.65 -4.65 -7.88
N LEU A 50 10.48 -4.37 -7.30
CA LEU A 50 9.84 -5.20 -6.29
C LEU A 50 8.72 -6.00 -6.96
N THR A 51 8.82 -7.33 -6.95
CA THR A 51 7.70 -8.20 -7.33
C THR A 51 6.80 -8.40 -6.12
N THR A 52 5.50 -8.14 -6.29
CA THR A 52 4.50 -8.39 -5.26
C THR A 52 3.75 -9.68 -5.60
N ASP A 53 3.11 -10.31 -4.60
CA ASP A 53 2.30 -11.52 -4.82
C ASP A 53 0.92 -11.22 -5.46
N GLY A 54 0.65 -9.95 -5.80
CA GLY A 54 -0.58 -9.52 -6.45
C GLY A 54 -0.75 -8.01 -6.52
N ASP A 55 -1.88 -7.59 -7.07
CA ASP A 55 -2.28 -6.19 -7.23
C ASP A 55 -2.71 -5.58 -5.89
N GLY A 56 -2.55 -4.27 -5.75
CA GLY A 56 -3.02 -3.55 -4.56
C GLY A 56 -2.19 -2.31 -4.21
N ASP A 57 -2.51 -1.78 -3.02
CA ASP A 57 -1.80 -0.67 -2.40
C ASP A 57 -0.75 -1.21 -1.43
N PHE A 58 0.44 -0.60 -1.47
CA PHE A 58 1.60 -0.96 -0.68
C PHE A 58 2.23 0.29 -0.07
N ALA A 59 2.88 0.12 1.08
CA ALA A 59 3.62 1.18 1.76
C ALA A 59 5.12 0.88 1.81
N LEU A 60 5.94 1.92 1.69
CA LEU A 60 7.39 1.87 1.75
C LEU A 60 7.94 2.86 2.78
N GLY A 61 8.72 2.36 3.75
CA GLY A 61 9.56 3.17 4.61
C GLY A 61 10.93 3.43 3.97
N VAL A 62 11.28 4.67 3.71
CA VAL A 62 12.58 5.09 3.15
C VAL A 62 13.47 5.62 4.27
N CYS A 63 14.56 4.92 4.55
CA CYS A 63 15.56 5.31 5.54
C CYS A 63 16.84 5.81 4.85
N VAL A 64 17.29 7.02 5.15
CA VAL A 64 18.54 7.59 4.61
C VAL A 64 19.58 7.75 5.71
N GLY A 65 20.70 7.05 5.58
CA GLY A 65 21.85 7.09 6.49
C GLY A 65 21.63 6.43 7.86
N GLU A 66 20.43 5.95 8.14
CA GLU A 66 20.06 5.18 9.33
C GLU A 66 19.23 3.97 8.90
N GLY A 67 19.09 2.98 9.78
CA GLY A 67 18.23 1.82 9.53
C GLY A 67 16.77 2.07 9.90
N PRO A 68 15.89 1.10 9.65
CA PRO A 68 14.55 1.05 10.25
C PRO A 68 14.64 1.05 11.78
N PRO A 69 13.55 1.38 12.50
CA PRO A 69 13.53 1.30 13.96
C PRO A 69 13.96 -0.09 14.47
N GLU A 70 14.85 -0.14 15.47
CA GLU A 70 15.44 -1.39 15.99
C GLU A 70 14.38 -2.44 16.39
N GLU A 71 13.25 -1.99 16.94
CA GLU A 71 12.12 -2.84 17.34
C GLU A 71 11.46 -3.59 16.17
N LEU A 72 11.68 -3.15 14.93
CA LEU A 72 11.14 -3.76 13.73
C LEU A 72 12.11 -4.74 13.07
N GLU A 73 13.42 -4.71 13.41
CA GLU A 73 14.45 -5.52 12.74
C GLU A 73 14.12 -7.01 12.69
N ALA A 74 13.51 -7.54 13.77
CA ALA A 74 13.11 -8.95 13.86
C ALA A 74 12.02 -9.36 12.85
N PHE A 75 11.33 -8.39 12.24
CA PHE A 75 10.26 -8.59 11.26
C PHE A 75 10.72 -8.32 9.82
N LEU A 76 11.97 -7.88 9.62
CA LEU A 76 12.47 -7.47 8.32
C LEU A 76 13.24 -8.61 7.62
N ARG A 77 12.75 -9.01 6.45
CA ARG A 77 13.40 -9.98 5.58
C ARG A 77 14.08 -9.25 4.41
N PRO A 78 15.40 -9.40 4.20
CA PRO A 78 16.05 -8.80 3.04
C PRO A 78 15.52 -9.46 1.76
N ILE A 79 15.16 -8.64 0.77
CA ILE A 79 14.66 -9.10 -0.54
C ILE A 79 15.56 -8.67 -1.71
N GLY A 80 16.41 -7.67 -1.53
CA GLY A 80 17.43 -7.33 -2.52
C GLY A 80 18.33 -6.17 -2.12
N GLU A 81 19.40 -6.00 -2.89
CA GLU A 81 20.41 -4.96 -2.69
C GLU A 81 20.93 -4.45 -4.04
N VAL A 82 21.23 -3.15 -4.10
CA VAL A 82 21.94 -2.49 -5.21
C VAL A 82 23.10 -1.71 -4.62
N ASP A 83 24.33 -2.13 -4.93
CA ASP A 83 25.55 -1.51 -4.38
C ASP A 83 25.71 -0.03 -4.73
N ARG A 84 25.23 0.37 -5.91
CA ARG A 84 25.34 1.73 -6.43
C ARG A 84 24.03 2.16 -7.07
N PHE A 85 23.12 2.61 -6.23
CA PHE A 85 21.84 3.20 -6.61
C PHE A 85 21.96 4.73 -6.65
N PRO A 86 21.91 5.36 -7.84
CA PRO A 86 22.02 6.80 -7.97
C PRO A 86 20.67 7.48 -7.71
N VAL A 87 20.68 8.48 -6.83
CA VAL A 87 19.62 9.48 -6.69
C VAL A 87 20.17 10.78 -7.28
N VAL A 88 19.66 11.18 -8.44
CA VAL A 88 20.22 12.29 -9.25
C VAL A 88 19.45 13.58 -9.01
N GLY A 89 18.14 13.55 -9.20
CA GLY A 89 17.25 14.70 -9.03
C GLY A 89 16.86 14.94 -7.58
N GLY A 90 17.09 13.94 -6.73
CA GLY A 90 16.75 14.02 -5.30
C GLY A 90 15.29 13.70 -5.00
N SER A 91 14.58 13.10 -5.96
CA SER A 91 13.18 12.69 -5.82
C SER A 91 13.08 11.20 -6.06
N LEU A 92 12.97 10.44 -4.96
CA LEU A 92 12.81 9.00 -5.01
C LEU A 92 11.33 8.66 -5.16
N GLN A 93 10.97 8.01 -6.25
CA GLN A 93 9.62 7.58 -6.58
C GLN A 93 9.41 6.11 -6.23
N PHE A 94 8.26 5.80 -5.67
CA PHE A 94 7.76 4.45 -5.41
C PHE A 94 6.38 4.31 -6.03
N ALA A 95 6.26 3.55 -7.11
CA ALA A 95 5.02 3.42 -7.86
C ALA A 95 4.93 2.06 -8.56
N GLY A 96 3.74 1.66 -9.03
CA GLY A 96 3.60 0.49 -9.91
C GLY A 96 4.48 0.62 -11.16
N VAL A 97 4.97 -0.50 -11.68
CA VAL A 97 5.82 -0.53 -12.88
C VAL A 97 5.18 0.15 -14.10
N GLU A 98 3.85 0.07 -14.20
CA GLU A 98 3.02 0.69 -15.22
C GLU A 98 2.90 2.23 -15.08
N TYR A 99 3.33 2.77 -13.94
CA TYR A 99 3.40 4.19 -13.64
C TYR A 99 4.83 4.72 -13.60
N ALA A 100 5.84 3.94 -14.02
CA ALA A 100 7.22 4.41 -14.10
C ALA A 100 7.36 5.48 -15.20
N PHE A 101 8.09 6.55 -14.91
CA PHE A 101 8.31 7.66 -15.83
C PHE A 101 9.67 8.32 -15.61
N ARG A 102 10.19 9.00 -16.63
CA ARG A 102 11.30 9.94 -16.50
C ARG A 102 10.83 11.39 -16.56
N ARG A 103 10.08 11.78 -17.59
CA ARG A 103 9.59 13.15 -17.79
C ARG A 103 8.06 13.24 -17.83
N ASP A 104 7.40 12.24 -18.40
CA ASP A 104 5.94 12.22 -18.56
C ASP A 104 5.25 11.45 -17.42
N ASP A 105 4.85 12.17 -16.37
CA ASP A 105 4.14 11.62 -15.21
C ASP A 105 2.61 11.55 -15.42
N ALA A 106 2.09 11.78 -16.63
CA ALA A 106 0.66 11.97 -16.85
C ALA A 106 -0.21 10.77 -16.44
N ALA A 107 0.33 9.55 -16.46
CA ALA A 107 -0.36 8.36 -15.98
C ALA A 107 -0.51 8.39 -14.45
N LEU A 108 0.57 8.66 -13.73
CA LEU A 108 0.56 8.78 -12.27
C LEU A 108 -0.27 10.00 -11.82
N ALA A 109 -0.21 11.12 -12.54
CA ALA A 109 -1.01 12.30 -12.24
C ALA A 109 -2.53 12.04 -12.28
N LYS A 110 -2.99 11.10 -13.12
CA LYS A 110 -4.39 10.66 -13.15
C LYS A 110 -4.74 9.70 -12.00
N HIS A 111 -3.76 8.98 -11.48
CA HIS A 111 -3.91 7.97 -10.43
C HIS A 111 -2.91 8.21 -9.29
N PRO A 112 -3.01 9.34 -8.56
CA PRO A 112 -1.98 9.77 -7.61
C PRO A 112 -1.83 8.86 -6.36
N HIS A 113 -2.71 7.88 -6.18
CA HIS A 113 -2.59 6.87 -5.12
C HIS A 113 -1.69 5.70 -5.55
N MET A 114 -1.38 5.57 -6.84
CA MET A 114 -0.55 4.49 -7.37
C MET A 114 0.95 4.76 -7.24
N GLY A 115 1.33 5.90 -6.66
CA GLY A 115 2.73 6.20 -6.41
C GLY A 115 2.95 7.39 -5.48
N GLY A 116 4.11 7.41 -4.85
CA GLY A 116 4.53 8.43 -3.90
C GLY A 116 6.00 8.80 -4.08
N SER A 117 6.36 9.99 -3.63
CA SER A 117 7.70 10.55 -3.75
C SER A 117 8.29 10.96 -2.41
N ALA A 118 9.58 10.66 -2.18
CA ALA A 118 10.36 11.15 -1.04
C ALA A 118 11.48 12.07 -1.51
N ASP A 119 11.74 13.13 -0.75
CA ASP A 119 12.91 13.98 -0.97
C ASP A 119 14.14 13.30 -0.38
N VAL A 120 15.04 12.84 -1.22
CA VAL A 120 16.30 12.20 -0.82
C VAL A 120 17.45 13.04 -1.36
N PRO A 121 18.48 13.38 -0.56
CA PRO A 121 19.60 14.15 -1.09
C PRO A 121 20.23 13.49 -2.33
N PRO A 122 20.59 14.25 -3.37
CA PRO A 122 21.31 13.69 -4.51
C PRO A 122 22.62 13.02 -4.08
N GLY A 123 22.90 11.84 -4.61
CA GLY A 123 24.06 11.03 -4.23
C GLY A 123 24.01 9.61 -4.80
N VAL A 124 25.05 8.84 -4.51
CA VAL A 124 25.07 7.40 -4.79
C VAL A 124 24.97 6.67 -3.47
N TYR A 125 24.04 5.73 -3.42
CA TYR A 125 23.71 4.98 -2.21
C TYR A 125 23.89 3.49 -2.47
N ARG A 126 24.19 2.74 -1.41
CA ARG A 126 23.88 1.32 -1.36
C ARG A 126 22.44 1.22 -0.91
N LEU A 127 21.59 0.70 -1.78
CA LEU A 127 20.19 0.45 -1.49
C LEU A 127 20.03 -0.98 -0.99
N ARG A 128 19.45 -1.17 0.19
CA ARG A 128 18.94 -2.46 0.65
C ARG A 128 17.43 -2.38 0.80
N VAL A 129 16.73 -3.38 0.29
CA VAL A 129 15.28 -3.46 0.41
C VAL A 129 14.90 -4.66 1.24
N HIS A 130 14.02 -4.43 2.21
CA HIS A 130 13.46 -5.43 3.09
C HIS A 130 11.95 -5.46 2.93
N GLU A 131 11.39 -6.65 3.10
CA GLU A 131 9.96 -6.86 3.26
C GLU A 131 9.67 -7.06 4.75
N ALA A 132 8.59 -6.47 5.23
CA ALA A 132 8.17 -6.56 6.61
C ALA A 132 7.06 -7.61 6.78
N ASP A 133 7.29 -8.59 7.65
CA ASP A 133 6.30 -9.59 8.05
C ASP A 133 5.92 -9.37 9.51
N TYR A 134 4.91 -8.50 9.73
CA TYR A 134 4.45 -8.16 11.06
C TYR A 134 3.51 -9.24 11.62
N PRO A 135 3.86 -9.93 12.71
CA PRO A 135 2.98 -10.95 13.27
C PRO A 135 1.70 -10.31 13.82
N GLU A 136 0.56 -11.00 13.68
CA GLU A 136 -0.75 -10.49 14.13
C GLU A 136 -0.71 -10.07 15.62
N SER A 137 0.04 -10.78 16.47
CA SER A 137 0.21 -10.43 17.88
C SER A 137 0.87 -9.06 18.10
N PHE A 138 1.83 -8.68 17.26
CA PHE A 138 2.50 -7.38 17.33
C PHE A 138 1.54 -6.26 16.91
N LEU A 139 0.79 -6.47 15.82
CA LEU A 139 -0.24 -5.54 15.37
C LEU A 139 -1.34 -5.38 16.42
N GLU A 140 -1.80 -6.47 17.04
CA GLU A 140 -2.78 -6.43 18.13
C GLU A 140 -2.28 -5.63 19.35
N GLU A 141 -1.02 -5.78 19.72
CA GLU A 141 -0.43 -5.05 20.84
C GLU A 141 -0.36 -3.54 20.55
N ARG A 142 0.10 -3.16 19.35
CA ARG A 142 0.07 -1.76 18.87
C ARG A 142 -1.34 -1.19 18.89
N MET A 143 -2.32 -1.96 18.41
CA MET A 143 -3.73 -1.59 18.41
C MET A 143 -4.29 -1.41 19.84
N ARG A 144 -3.87 -2.24 20.80
CA ARG A 144 -4.25 -2.08 22.22
C ARG A 144 -3.66 -0.81 22.85
N GLY A 145 -2.47 -0.39 22.41
CA GLY A 145 -1.85 0.86 22.87
C GLY A 145 -2.59 2.11 22.42
N ARG A 146 -3.25 2.07 21.26
CA ARG A 146 -3.91 3.25 20.64
C ARG A 146 -5.42 3.26 20.71
N SER A 147 -6.05 2.12 20.99
CA SER A 147 -7.50 2.01 21.00
C SER A 147 -8.03 1.42 22.31
N SER A 148 -9.27 1.79 22.63
CA SER A 148 -9.96 1.21 23.79
C SER A 148 -10.33 -0.25 23.52
N ALA A 149 -10.37 -1.07 24.57
CA ALA A 149 -10.84 -2.46 24.48
C ALA A 149 -12.27 -2.56 23.89
N ALA A 150 -13.13 -1.56 24.13
CA ALA A 150 -14.45 -1.47 23.53
C ALA A 150 -14.38 -1.26 22.00
N GLY A 151 -13.48 -0.39 21.53
CA GLY A 151 -13.22 -0.15 20.12
C GLY A 151 -12.74 -1.41 19.39
N LEU A 152 -11.77 -2.12 19.96
CA LEU A 152 -11.26 -3.38 19.39
C LEU A 152 -12.34 -4.46 19.32
N ARG A 153 -13.19 -4.57 20.35
CA ARG A 153 -14.35 -5.48 20.32
C ARG A 153 -15.34 -5.13 19.23
N LEU A 154 -15.63 -3.84 19.03
CA LEU A 154 -16.52 -3.38 17.96
C LEU A 154 -15.90 -3.64 16.57
N LEU A 155 -14.59 -3.44 16.41
CA LEU A 155 -13.87 -3.74 15.17
C LEU A 155 -13.93 -5.24 14.85
N SER A 156 -13.66 -6.10 15.84
CA SER A 156 -13.77 -7.55 15.71
C SER A 156 -15.20 -8.00 15.39
N LEU A 157 -16.20 -7.43 16.08
CA LEU A 157 -17.62 -7.72 15.81
C LEU A 157 -18.03 -7.29 14.39
N MET A 158 -17.58 -6.11 13.97
CA MET A 158 -17.82 -5.59 12.63
C MET A 158 -17.27 -6.54 11.57
N ASN A 159 -15.97 -6.86 11.66
CA ASN A 159 -15.27 -7.64 10.65
C ASN A 159 -15.71 -9.11 10.62
N ARG A 160 -15.88 -9.74 11.79
CA ARG A 160 -16.19 -11.19 11.87
C ARG A 160 -17.67 -11.51 11.69
N ARG A 161 -18.59 -10.58 12.01
CA ARG A 161 -20.04 -10.87 12.01
C ARG A 161 -20.83 -9.92 11.14
N LEU A 162 -20.74 -8.61 11.40
CA LEU A 162 -21.67 -7.65 10.81
C LEU A 162 -21.41 -7.44 9.31
N LEU A 163 -20.15 -7.40 8.88
CA LEU A 163 -19.79 -7.26 7.46
C LEU A 163 -20.23 -8.48 6.63
N PRO A 164 -19.86 -9.73 6.98
CA PRO A 164 -20.34 -10.90 6.23
C PRO A 164 -21.86 -11.00 6.18
N LEU A 165 -22.54 -10.74 7.31
CA LEU A 165 -24.00 -10.78 7.39
C LEU A 165 -24.64 -9.68 6.54
N GLY A 166 -24.12 -8.45 6.61
CA GLY A 166 -24.59 -7.33 5.81
C GLY A 166 -24.40 -7.57 4.31
N SER A 167 -23.23 -8.08 3.91
CA SER A 167 -22.94 -8.44 2.52
C SER A 167 -23.89 -9.51 2.00
N LEU A 168 -24.12 -10.58 2.78
CA LEU A 168 -25.07 -11.63 2.42
C LEU A 168 -26.50 -11.06 2.29
N GLY A 169 -26.92 -10.22 3.22
CA GLY A 169 -28.23 -9.56 3.17
C GLY A 169 -28.40 -8.69 1.93
N ALA A 170 -27.36 -7.93 1.56
CA ALA A 170 -27.38 -7.12 0.33
C ALA A 170 -27.48 -7.99 -0.93
N ILE A 171 -26.69 -9.07 -1.02
CA ILE A 171 -26.71 -10.01 -2.15
C ILE A 171 -28.09 -10.66 -2.27
N VAL A 172 -28.63 -11.22 -1.18
CA VAL A 172 -29.96 -11.85 -1.16
C VAL A 172 -31.04 -10.82 -1.53
N GLY A 173 -30.92 -9.58 -1.07
CA GLY A 173 -31.83 -8.49 -1.43
C GLY A 173 -31.86 -8.23 -2.93
N VAL A 174 -30.69 -8.13 -3.58
CA VAL A 174 -30.59 -7.91 -5.03
C VAL A 174 -31.09 -9.13 -5.81
N VAL A 175 -30.66 -10.34 -5.43
CA VAL A 175 -31.06 -11.58 -6.12
C VAL A 175 -32.56 -11.79 -6.01
N SER A 176 -33.16 -11.61 -4.83
CA SER A 176 -34.60 -11.78 -4.63
C SER A 176 -35.44 -10.79 -5.43
N LEU A 177 -34.92 -9.59 -5.73
CA LEU A 177 -35.60 -8.61 -6.59
C LEU A 177 -35.79 -9.11 -8.03
N LEU A 178 -34.92 -10.01 -8.50
CA LEU A 178 -35.01 -10.60 -9.85
C LEU A 178 -36.12 -11.66 -9.95
N PHE A 179 -36.47 -12.29 -8.84
CA PHE A 179 -37.45 -13.40 -8.81
C PHE A 179 -38.80 -12.98 -8.23
N LEU A 180 -38.84 -11.97 -7.36
CA LEU A 180 -40.05 -11.46 -6.74
C LEU A 180 -40.55 -10.22 -7.47
N GLY A 181 -41.86 -10.09 -7.62
CA GLY A 181 -42.46 -8.83 -8.06
C GLY A 181 -42.14 -7.72 -7.05
N TRP A 182 -41.98 -6.48 -7.53
CA TRP A 182 -41.64 -5.30 -6.70
C TRP A 182 -42.47 -5.18 -5.42
N ARG A 183 -43.77 -5.52 -5.49
CA ARG A 183 -44.69 -5.46 -4.35
C ARG A 183 -44.40 -6.52 -3.28
N ASP A 184 -44.04 -7.73 -3.68
CA ASP A 184 -43.74 -8.82 -2.75
C ASP A 184 -42.35 -8.66 -2.17
N TRP A 185 -41.40 -8.24 -3.01
CA TRP A 185 -40.03 -7.94 -2.62
C TRP A 185 -39.96 -6.88 -1.51
N ARG A 186 -40.63 -5.73 -1.70
CA ARG A 186 -40.64 -4.65 -0.70
C ARG A 186 -41.30 -5.05 0.62
N ALA A 187 -42.26 -5.98 0.57
CA ALA A 187 -43.02 -6.41 1.74
C ALA A 187 -42.32 -7.52 2.54
N THR A 188 -41.44 -8.28 1.90
CA THR A 188 -40.84 -9.49 2.50
C THR A 188 -39.31 -9.43 2.56
N ALA A 189 -38.64 -9.38 1.41
CA ALA A 189 -37.19 -9.43 1.33
C ALA A 189 -36.53 -8.16 1.85
N LEU A 190 -37.07 -6.98 1.50
CA LEU A 190 -36.47 -5.70 1.86
C LEU A 190 -36.32 -5.50 3.38
N PRO A 191 -37.35 -5.71 4.24
CA PRO A 191 -37.19 -5.56 5.68
C PRO A 191 -36.13 -6.48 6.29
N VAL A 192 -36.05 -7.73 5.81
CA VAL A 192 -35.08 -8.72 6.29
C VAL A 192 -33.66 -8.30 5.90
N CYS A 193 -33.45 -7.91 4.65
CA CYS A 193 -32.15 -7.45 4.16
C CYS A 193 -31.72 -6.17 4.89
N LEU A 194 -32.65 -5.23 5.11
CA LEU A 194 -32.40 -4.01 5.86
C LEU A 194 -32.00 -4.32 7.32
N ALA A 195 -32.67 -5.28 7.97
CA ALA A 195 -32.33 -5.70 9.33
C ALA A 195 -30.94 -6.35 9.44
N MET A 196 -30.42 -6.95 8.36
CA MET A 196 -29.07 -7.50 8.29
C MET A 196 -28.00 -6.42 8.07
N VAL A 197 -28.32 -5.38 7.29
CA VAL A 197 -27.36 -4.31 6.94
C VAL A 197 -27.32 -3.20 8.00
N LEU A 198 -28.46 -2.80 8.57
CA LEU A 198 -28.56 -1.68 9.50
C LEU A 198 -27.62 -1.77 10.71
N PRO A 199 -27.43 -2.94 11.37
CA PRO A 199 -26.48 -3.06 12.48
C PRO A 199 -25.06 -2.66 12.11
N ALA A 200 -24.57 -3.06 10.92
CA ALA A 200 -23.25 -2.65 10.41
C ALA A 200 -23.20 -1.13 10.17
N VAL A 201 -24.27 -0.55 9.61
CA VAL A 201 -24.36 0.90 9.40
C VAL A 201 -24.36 1.65 10.72
N LEU A 202 -25.12 1.20 11.72
CA LEU A 202 -25.19 1.84 13.03
C LEU A 202 -23.85 1.76 13.77
N VAL A 203 -23.22 0.58 13.80
CA VAL A 203 -21.90 0.42 14.45
C VAL A 203 -20.83 1.24 13.72
N SER A 204 -20.86 1.33 12.40
CA SER A 204 -19.89 2.15 11.64
C SER A 204 -19.98 3.64 11.94
N ARG A 205 -21.13 4.13 12.43
CA ARG A 205 -21.34 5.52 12.86
C ARG A 205 -20.88 5.78 14.30
N LEU A 206 -20.69 4.75 15.12
CA LEU A 206 -20.22 4.91 16.50
C LEU A 206 -18.83 5.53 16.52
N ARG A 207 -18.64 6.53 17.39
CA ARG A 207 -17.36 7.24 17.55
C ARG A 207 -16.23 6.28 17.94
N THR A 208 -16.49 5.38 18.89
CA THR A 208 -15.51 4.39 19.37
C THR A 208 -15.05 3.43 18.28
N TYR A 209 -15.94 3.04 17.35
CA TYR A 209 -15.55 2.23 16.21
C TYR A 209 -14.70 3.03 15.22
N ARG A 210 -15.09 4.28 14.93
CA ARG A 210 -14.31 5.18 14.05
C ARG A 210 -12.91 5.42 14.58
N GLU A 211 -12.78 5.75 15.87
CA GLU A 211 -11.50 5.92 16.54
C GLU A 211 -10.63 4.66 16.46
N ALA A 212 -11.20 3.47 16.67
CA ALA A 212 -10.47 2.21 16.52
C ALA A 212 -10.04 1.92 15.07
N ARG A 213 -10.91 2.23 14.10
CA ARG A 213 -10.60 2.10 12.67
C ARG A 213 -9.51 3.08 12.24
N ASP A 214 -9.57 4.32 12.70
CA ASP A 214 -8.60 5.35 12.37
C ASP A 214 -7.24 5.07 13.02
N ALA A 215 -7.22 4.56 14.26
CA ALA A 215 -5.99 4.06 14.90
C ALA A 215 -5.37 2.90 14.10
N GLY A 216 -6.18 1.99 13.57
CA GLY A 216 -5.69 0.91 12.70
C GLY A 216 -5.07 1.41 11.40
N ARG A 217 -5.66 2.45 10.78
CA ARG A 217 -5.08 3.10 9.60
C ARG A 217 -3.79 3.82 9.90
N GLU A 218 -3.71 4.48 11.05
CA GLU A 218 -2.50 5.17 11.48
C GLU A 218 -1.35 4.17 11.73
N ILE A 219 -1.64 3.03 12.38
CA ILE A 219 -0.66 1.95 12.56
C ILE A 219 -0.21 1.40 11.20
N ALA A 220 -1.13 1.17 10.26
CA ALA A 220 -0.78 0.71 8.91
C ALA A 220 0.14 1.69 8.16
N ARG A 221 0.03 3.01 8.42
CA ARG A 221 0.93 4.01 7.82
C ARG A 221 2.32 4.04 8.45
N GLU A 222 2.45 3.60 9.70
CA GLU A 222 3.74 3.54 10.41
C GLU A 222 4.47 2.21 10.23
N LEU A 223 3.75 1.18 9.79
CA LEU A 223 4.25 -0.17 9.59
C LEU A 223 4.15 -0.50 8.09
N PRO A 224 5.07 0.03 7.26
CA PRO A 224 5.03 -0.18 5.82
C PRO A 224 5.37 -1.62 5.46
N ASP A 225 4.83 -2.08 4.33
CA ASP A 225 5.07 -3.44 3.81
C ASP A 225 6.54 -3.66 3.43
N TYR A 226 7.21 -2.59 2.99
CA TYR A 226 8.62 -2.62 2.59
C TYR A 226 9.44 -1.53 3.29
N TRP A 227 10.74 -1.78 3.40
CA TRP A 227 11.73 -0.80 3.88
C TRP A 227 12.89 -0.69 2.90
N ALA A 228 13.15 0.52 2.41
CA ALA A 228 14.31 0.86 1.59
C ALA A 228 15.34 1.62 2.43
N VAL A 229 16.50 1.02 2.64
CA VAL A 229 17.62 1.60 3.39
C VAL A 229 18.66 2.09 2.40
N LEU A 230 18.93 3.39 2.42
CA LEU A 230 19.89 4.09 1.58
C LEU A 230 21.12 4.48 2.42
N GLU A 231 22.19 3.70 2.28
CA GLU A 231 23.48 3.96 2.90
C GLU A 231 24.36 4.79 1.93
N PRO A 232 24.79 6.02 2.27
CA PRO A 232 25.65 6.80 1.39
C PRO A 232 26.94 6.06 1.06
N VAL A 233 27.30 5.99 -0.22
CA VAL A 233 28.57 5.43 -0.68
C VAL A 233 29.53 6.59 -0.92
N GLU A 234 30.69 6.59 -0.25
CA GLU A 234 31.72 7.59 -0.53
C GLU A 234 32.13 7.53 -2.01
N PRO A 235 32.31 8.69 -2.67
CA PRO A 235 32.83 8.72 -4.03
C PRO A 235 34.25 8.14 -4.02
N ALA A 236 34.45 7.07 -4.80
CA ALA A 236 35.74 6.45 -5.05
C ALA A 236 36.69 7.40 -5.80
#